data_AF-A0A2X3GS99-F1
#
_entry.id   AF-A0A2X3GS99-F1
#
_cell.length_a   1.000
_cell.length_b   1.000
_cell.length_c   1.000
_cell.angle_alpha   90.00
_cell.angle_beta   90.00
_cell.angle_gamma   90.00
#
_symmetry.space_group_name_H-M   'P 1'
#
loop_
_entity.id
_entity.type
_entity.pdbx_description
1 polymer ?
#
loop_
_entity_poly.entity_id
_entity_poly.type
_entity_poly.pdbx_seq_one_letter_code
_entity_poly.pdbx_strand_id
1 'polypeptide(L)' 'MTKAGKYEAFFFPTKEGLLKIHAYGFNPTGSWGEVYATLNDDTICVKGFNRHKTIMRAVKTKLDMAENQNNDLS' A
#
# COMPACT_ATOMS: atom_id res chain seq x y z
N MET A 1 -4.44 -12.67 19.90
CA MET A 1 -4.18 -12.91 18.45
C MET A 1 -2.96 -12.11 18.02
N THR A 2 -1.76 -12.66 18.21
CA THR A 2 -0.52 -12.10 17.66
C THR A 2 -0.17 -12.92 16.43
N LYS A 3 -0.74 -12.56 15.27
CA LYS A 3 -0.16 -13.05 14.01
C LYS A 3 1.21 -12.40 13.91
N ALA A 4 2.26 -13.11 14.33
CA ALA A 4 3.66 -12.78 14.05
C ALA A 4 3.93 -12.97 12.54
N GLY A 5 3.07 -12.40 11.70
CA GLY A 5 3.32 -12.23 10.27
C GLY A 5 4.38 -11.15 10.13
N LYS A 6 5.33 -11.38 9.22
CA LYS A 6 6.38 -10.41 8.92
C LYS A 6 5.72 -9.07 8.59
N TYR A 7 6.00 -8.06 9.40
CA TYR A 7 5.59 -6.69 9.16
C TYR A 7 6.73 -5.97 8.46
N GLU A 8 6.39 -5.24 7.39
CA GLU A 8 7.35 -4.44 6.64
C GLU A 8 6.72 -3.07 6.35
N ALA A 9 7.53 -2.03 6.49
CA ALA A 9 7.13 -0.66 6.21
C ALA A 9 8.08 -0.03 5.20
N PHE A 10 7.53 0.69 4.23
CA PHE A 10 8.29 1.46 3.24
C PHE A 10 7.78 2.89 3.20
N PHE A 11 8.70 3.83 3.02
CA PHE A 11 8.40 5.25 3.01
C PHE A 11 9.06 5.87 1.78
N PHE A 12 8.25 6.50 0.93
CA PHE A 12 8.72 7.13 -0.30
C PHE A 12 8.23 8.58 -0.37
N PRO A 13 9.13 9.56 -0.49
CA PRO A 13 8.72 10.93 -0.75
C PRO A 13 8.17 11.03 -2.18
N THR A 14 6.98 11.61 -2.33
CA THR A 14 6.35 11.95 -3.62
C THR A 14 6.16 13.46 -3.71
N LYS A 15 5.67 13.94 -4.86
CA LYS A 15 5.35 15.37 -5.04
C LYS A 15 4.16 15.80 -4.16
N GLU A 16 3.18 14.93 -3.95
CA GLU A 16 1.99 15.25 -3.14
C GLU A 16 2.17 14.98 -1.65
N GLY A 17 3.24 14.32 -1.21
CA GLY A 17 3.48 14.03 0.20
C GLY A 17 4.36 12.80 0.45
N LEU A 18 4.19 12.16 1.61
CA LEU A 18 4.92 10.95 1.97
C LEU A 18 4.03 9.72 1.75
N LEU A 19 4.37 8.89 0.77
CA LEU A 19 3.73 7.59 0.56
C LEU A 19 4.25 6.59 1.59
N LYS A 20 3.37 6.13 2.47
CA LYS A 20 3.64 5.13 3.51
C LYS A 20 3.00 3.81 3.11
N ILE A 21 3.80 2.75 3.04
CA ILE A 21 3.34 1.41 2.68
C ILE A 21 3.58 0.49 3.87
N HIS A 22 2.53 -0.17 4.34
CA HIS A 22 2.58 -1.13 5.43
C HIS A 22 2.11 -2.49 4.93
N ALA A 23 2.99 -3.48 4.90
CA ALA A 23 2.70 -4.84 4.48
C ALA A 23 2.68 -5.79 5.69
N TYR A 24 1.61 -6.58 5.79
CA TYR A 24 1.40 -7.57 6.84
C TYR A 24 1.18 -8.94 6.21
N GLY A 25 1.86 -9.97 6.74
CA GLY A 25 1.62 -11.37 6.35
C GLY A 25 2.57 -11.85 5.25
N PHE A 26 2.04 -12.58 4.27
CA PHE A 26 2.81 -13.20 3.16
C PHE A 26 3.89 -14.21 3.60
N ASN A 27 3.82 -14.71 4.83
CA ASN A 27 4.75 -15.71 5.36
C ASN A 27 3.96 -16.92 5.91
N PRO A 28 4.17 -18.15 5.38
CA PRO A 28 5.07 -18.53 4.26
C PRO A 28 4.62 -17.98 2.89
N THR A 29 5.47 -18.07 1.86
CA THR A 29 5.16 -17.65 0.48
C THR A 29 3.81 -18.20 0.01
N GLY A 30 2.97 -17.34 -0.57
CA GLY A 30 1.62 -17.71 -1.01
C GLY A 30 0.57 -17.61 0.10
N SER A 31 0.96 -17.25 1.32
CA SER A 31 0.01 -16.93 2.39
C SER A 31 -0.71 -15.61 2.14
N TRP A 32 -1.89 -15.50 2.74
CA TRP A 32 -2.64 -14.25 2.77
C TRP A 32 -1.79 -13.12 3.36
N GLY A 33 -1.86 -11.96 2.72
CA GLY A 33 -1.27 -10.74 3.22
C GLY A 33 -2.06 -9.52 2.77
N GLU A 34 -1.81 -8.43 3.48
CA GLU A 34 -2.54 -7.18 3.33
C GLU A 34 -1.52 -6.05 3.26
N VAL A 35 -1.71 -5.14 2.32
CA VAL A 35 -0.87 -3.97 2.12
C VAL A 35 -1.72 -2.73 2.24
N TYR A 36 -1.32 -1.84 3.13
CA TYR A 36 -1.90 -0.53 3.29
C TYR A 36 -1.00 0.49 2.61
N ALA A 37 -1.55 1.31 1.72
CA ALA A 37 -0.86 2.43 1.10
C ALA A 37 -1.55 3.72 1.54
N THR A 38 -0.82 4.58 2.24
CA THR A 38 -1.28 5.85 2.78
C THR A 38 -0.51 6.98 2.10
N LEU A 39 -1.23 7.97 1.58
CA LEU A 39 -0.66 9.22 1.11
C LEU A 39 -1.54 10.35 1.66
N ASN A 40 -0.94 11.25 2.43
CA ASN A 40 -1.66 12.26 3.21
C ASN A 40 -2.69 11.60 4.15
N ASP A 41 -3.96 12.01 4.10
CA ASP A 41 -5.04 11.47 4.95
C ASP A 41 -5.75 10.27 4.31
N ASP A 42 -5.44 9.95 3.06
CA ASP A 42 -6.07 8.86 2.34
C ASP A 42 -5.29 7.56 2.47
N THR A 43 -5.98 6.49 2.85
CA THR A 43 -5.40 5.14 2.94
C THR A 43 -6.24 4.14 2.17
N ILE A 44 -5.58 3.31 1.38
CA ILE A 44 -6.20 2.14 0.75
C ILE A 44 -5.62 0.84 1.33
N CYS A 45 -6.44 -0.21 1.33
CA CYS A 45 -6.02 -1.56 1.72
C CYS A 45 -6.18 -2.51 0.53
N VAL A 46 -5.10 -3.20 0.16
CA VAL A 46 -5.11 -4.21 -0.90
C VAL A 46 -4.67 -5.54 -0.31
N LYS A 47 -5.46 -6.58 -0.53
CA LYS A 47 -5.21 -7.93 -0.02
C LYS A 47 -4.79 -8.86 -1.15
N GLY A 48 -3.99 -9.88 -0.84
CA GLY A 48 -3.64 -10.92 -1.80
C GLY A 48 -2.67 -11.95 -1.26
N PHE A 49 -2.21 -12.85 -2.14
CA PHE A 49 -1.34 -13.97 -1.79
C PHE A 49 0.13 -13.77 -2.24
N ASN A 50 0.36 -12.83 -3.17
CA ASN A 50 1.70 -12.52 -3.68
C ASN A 50 2.12 -11.15 -3.20
N ARG A 51 3.10 -11.12 -2.29
CA ARG A 51 3.62 -9.89 -1.66
C ARG A 51 3.96 -8.80 -2.68
N HIS A 52 4.78 -9.13 -3.67
CA HIS A 52 5.26 -8.14 -4.63
C HIS A 52 4.11 -7.57 -5.47
N LYS A 53 3.25 -8.43 -6.02
CA LYS A 53 2.09 -7.99 -6.82
C LYS A 53 1.10 -7.17 -5.99
N THR A 54 0.86 -7.55 -4.74
CA THR A 54 -0.05 -6.81 -3.84
C THR A 54 0.51 -5.43 -3.51
N ILE A 55 1.81 -5.31 -3.22
CA ILE A 55 2.46 -4.01 -2.99
C ILE A 55 2.37 -3.14 -4.24
N MET A 56 2.78 -3.65 -5.40
CA MET A 56 2.74 -2.88 -6.65
C MET A 56 1.33 -2.41 -6.99
N ARG A 57 0.31 -3.26 -6.77
CA ARG A 57 -1.09 -2.89 -6.96
C ARG A 57 -1.51 -1.77 -6.00
N ALA A 58 -1.18 -1.88 -4.71
CA ALA A 58 -1.50 -0.85 -3.74
C ALA A 58 -0.84 0.50 -4.08
N VAL A 59 0.43 0.49 -4.46
CA VAL A 59 1.15 1.72 -4.87
C VAL A 59 0.51 2.34 -6.10
N LYS A 60 0.31 1.55 -7.16
CA LYS A 60 -0.28 2.03 -8.40
C LYS A 60 -1.67 2.63 -8.16
N THR A 61 -2.54 1.88 -7.49
CA THR A 61 -3.90 2.36 -7.21
C THR A 61 -3.89 3.66 -6.40
N LYS A 62 -3.00 3.80 -5.40
CA LYS A 62 -2.97 5.04 -4.60
C LYS A 62 -2.46 6.25 -5.38
N LEU A 63 -1.45 6.06 -6.23
CA LEU A 63 -0.92 7.13 -7.08
C LEU A 63 -1.93 7.54 -8.17
N ASP A 64 -2.56 6.57 -8.84
CA ASP A 64 -3.60 6.85 -9.84
C ASP A 64 -4.78 7.63 -9.20
N MET A 65 -5.15 7.32 -7.96
CA MET A 65 -6.18 8.08 -7.22
C MET A 65 -5.76 9.51 -6.89
N ALA A 66 -4.49 9.73 -6.55
CA ALA A 66 -3.97 11.06 -6.23
C ALA A 66 -3.90 11.96 -7.48
N GLU A 67 -3.51 11.40 -8.63
CA GLU A 67 -3.49 12.15 -9.90
C GLU A 67 -4.89 12.59 -10.33
N ASN A 68 -5.90 11.73 -10.17
CA ASN A 68 -7.28 12.07 -10.52
C ASN A 68 -7.86 13.17 -9.61
N GLN A 69 -7.58 13.14 -8.30
CA GLN A 69 -8.00 14.20 -7.36
C GLN A 69 -7.44 15.58 -7.75
N ASN A 70 -6.22 15.63 -8.31
CA ASN A 70 -5.61 16.90 -8.74
C ASN A 70 -6.26 17.47 -10.00
N ASN A 71 -6.69 16.60 -10.94
CA ASN A 71 -7.34 17.03 -12.18
C ASN A 71 -8.78 17.55 -11.96
N ASP A 72 -9.48 17.06 -10.94
CA ASP A 72 -10.83 17.55 -10.61
C ASP A 72 -10.84 18.95 -9.97
N LEU A 73 -9.68 19.45 -9.52
CA LEU A 73 -9.51 20.74 -8.85
C LEU A 73 -8.90 21.83 -9.75
N SER A 74 -8.57 21.53 -11.01
CA SER A 74 -7.97 22.44 -12.00
C SER A 74 -8.95 22.86 -13.08
#